data_AF-A0AAT9SXZ1-F1
#
_entry.id   AF-A0AAT9SXZ1-F1
#
_cell.length_a   1.000
_cell.length_b   1.000
_cell.length_c   1.000
_cell.angle_alpha   90.00
_cell.angle_beta   90.00
_cell.angle_gamma   90.00
#
_symmetry.space_group_name_H-M   'P 1'
#
loop_
_entity.id
_entity.type
_entity.pdbx_description
1 polymer ?
#
loop_
_entity_poly.entity_id
_entity_poly.type
_entity_poly.pdbx_seq_one_letter_code
_entity_poly.pdbx_strand_id
1 'polypeptide(L)'
;MSGSEFENTLIDGIYEAAIVPEGWSRVLRDTARLAGCREALLGTVLDDEARLVGSSPEFAEAYEDVLRRIPFQINQRAQRLLVSGRHGFITDEDVFTREEIASEPLYQDILIPAGYGSGVATAIAAPSGDMTIIHCERSFSEGFVGAAGIAALDSLRSHFARAGLLGRRLAMERARAASQALELMGLPAAVLGLRGQVIDANALFQNLMPSIFQDRTLRLTVAHAPADQMLAASIAALSRPDLPQPVRSLPIPARRGDMPMVLHVSPVRGRARDVFSFASAIVVATPVTASAGPEASLIGGLFDLTPAEARLAAAIAAGHTPREAAQRLGVTEATARTTLKHILAKTGSRRQADLVGLLKSAAPPR
;
A
#
# COMPACT_ATOMS: atom_id res chain seq x y z
N MET A 1 -9.46 -15.96 36.45
CA MET A 1 -9.25 -14.51 36.50
C MET A 1 -10.48 -13.87 37.08
N SER A 2 -10.29 -12.91 37.97
CA SER A 2 -11.38 -12.01 38.38
C SER A 2 -11.83 -11.14 37.20
N GLY A 3 -13.00 -10.50 37.29
CA GLY A 3 -13.49 -9.61 36.23
C GLY A 3 -12.52 -8.45 35.92
N SER A 4 -11.88 -7.89 36.95
CA SER A 4 -10.93 -6.78 36.79
C SER A 4 -9.57 -7.20 36.21
N GLU A 5 -9.09 -8.42 36.51
CA GLU A 5 -7.87 -8.95 35.89
C GLU A 5 -8.06 -9.19 34.38
N PHE A 6 -9.24 -9.68 33.98
CA PHE A 6 -9.56 -9.88 32.57
C PHE A 6 -9.63 -8.54 31.82
N GLU A 7 -10.30 -7.53 32.39
CA GLU A 7 -10.40 -6.20 31.80
C GLU A 7 -9.02 -5.53 31.63
N ASN A 8 -8.15 -5.62 32.66
CA ASN A 8 -6.79 -5.10 32.56
C ASN A 8 -5.97 -5.81 31.48
N THR A 9 -6.06 -7.14 31.39
CA THR A 9 -5.37 -7.92 30.35
C THR A 9 -5.88 -7.55 28.95
N LEU A 10 -7.17 -7.29 28.81
CA LEU A 10 -7.77 -6.83 27.55
C LEU A 10 -7.27 -5.43 27.18
N ILE A 11 -7.18 -4.51 28.14
CA ILE A 11 -6.61 -3.18 27.96
C ILE A 11 -5.16 -3.27 27.46
N ASP A 12 -4.32 -4.09 28.10
CA ASP A 12 -2.94 -4.31 27.66
C ASP A 12 -2.89 -4.89 26.24
N GLY A 13 -3.78 -5.84 25.95
CA GLY A 13 -3.95 -6.42 24.62
C GLY A 13 -4.32 -5.39 23.55
N ILE A 14 -5.18 -4.41 23.86
CA ILE A 14 -5.55 -3.32 22.94
C ILE A 14 -4.31 -2.48 22.55
N TYR A 15 -3.44 -2.16 23.50
CA TYR A 15 -2.21 -1.43 23.22
C TYR A 15 -1.16 -2.27 22.50
N GLU A 16 -1.01 -3.54 22.89
CA GLU A 16 -0.13 -4.50 22.22
C GLU A 16 -0.54 -4.65 20.74
N ALA A 17 -1.83 -4.84 20.48
CA ALA A 17 -2.36 -5.01 19.13
C ALA A 17 -2.18 -3.77 18.23
N ALA A 18 -2.15 -2.56 18.81
CA ALA A 18 -1.81 -1.35 18.05
C ALA A 18 -0.36 -1.32 17.55
N ILE A 19 0.55 -2.05 18.22
CA ILE A 19 1.95 -2.17 17.81
C ILE A 19 2.16 -3.41 16.94
N VAL A 20 1.49 -4.51 17.29
CA VAL A 20 1.53 -5.84 16.69
C VAL A 20 0.14 -6.21 16.18
N PRO A 21 -0.23 -5.82 14.93
CA PRO A 21 -1.60 -5.92 14.42
C PRO A 21 -2.21 -7.33 14.45
N GLU A 22 -1.39 -8.38 14.49
CA GLU A 22 -1.82 -9.76 14.58
C GLU A 22 -2.59 -10.05 15.89
N GLY A 23 -2.44 -9.21 16.91
CA GLY A 23 -3.17 -9.32 18.17
C GLY A 23 -4.65 -8.93 18.07
N TRP A 24 -5.07 -8.20 17.03
CA TRP A 24 -6.41 -7.61 16.96
C TRP A 24 -7.54 -8.65 17.03
N SER A 25 -7.44 -9.77 16.32
CA SER A 25 -8.49 -10.79 16.37
C SER A 25 -8.68 -11.39 17.77
N ARG A 26 -7.61 -11.53 18.56
CA ARG A 26 -7.72 -11.96 19.96
C ARG A 26 -8.43 -10.91 20.81
N VAL A 27 -7.98 -9.65 20.71
CA VAL A 27 -8.57 -8.51 21.44
C VAL A 27 -10.06 -8.37 21.13
N LEU A 28 -10.46 -8.53 19.86
CA LEU A 28 -11.84 -8.44 19.44
C LEU A 28 -12.70 -9.59 19.97
N ARG A 29 -12.18 -10.83 20.00
CA ARG A 29 -12.88 -11.96 20.65
C ARG A 29 -13.13 -11.69 22.14
N ASP A 30 -12.11 -11.19 22.84
CA ASP A 30 -12.22 -10.88 24.26
C ASP A 30 -13.16 -9.69 24.52
N THR A 31 -13.17 -8.70 23.62
CA THR A 31 -14.11 -7.57 23.65
C THR A 31 -15.56 -8.04 23.43
N ALA A 32 -15.80 -8.91 22.43
CA ALA A 32 -17.11 -9.50 22.19
C ALA A 32 -17.58 -10.28 23.44
N ARG A 33 -16.70 -11.11 24.02
CA ARG A 33 -16.99 -11.89 25.22
C ARG A 33 -17.36 -11.01 26.42
N LEU A 34 -16.68 -9.89 26.61
CA LEU A 34 -16.98 -8.93 27.69
C LEU A 34 -18.42 -8.40 27.60
N ALA A 35 -18.90 -8.12 26.39
CA ALA A 35 -20.26 -7.64 26.12
C ALA A 35 -21.30 -8.76 25.97
N GLY A 36 -20.89 -10.03 26.05
CA GLY A 36 -21.74 -11.19 25.74
C GLY A 36 -22.15 -11.27 24.26
N CYS A 37 -21.38 -10.65 23.36
CA CYS A 37 -21.55 -10.73 21.92
C CYS A 37 -20.82 -11.97 21.36
N ARG A 38 -21.19 -12.36 20.13
CA ARG A 38 -20.59 -13.51 19.44
C ARG A 38 -19.30 -13.13 18.73
N GLU A 39 -19.34 -12.01 18.02
CA GLU A 39 -18.23 -11.54 17.19
C GLU A 39 -18.03 -10.03 17.42
N ALA A 40 -16.85 -9.54 17.05
CA ALA A 40 -16.55 -8.12 17.02
C ALA A 40 -15.66 -7.77 15.82
N LEU A 41 -15.74 -6.52 15.40
CA LEU A 41 -14.89 -5.96 14.36
C LEU A 41 -14.35 -4.60 14.81
N LEU A 42 -13.15 -4.30 14.32
CA LEU A 42 -12.59 -2.95 14.31
C LEU A 42 -12.43 -2.54 12.86
N GLY A 43 -13.07 -1.43 12.49
CA GLY A 43 -12.95 -0.81 11.18
C GLY A 43 -12.30 0.56 11.28
N THR A 44 -11.48 0.92 10.31
CA THR A 44 -11.12 2.32 10.04
C THR A 44 -11.71 2.73 8.72
N VAL A 45 -12.31 3.92 8.68
CA VAL A 45 -12.96 4.47 7.50
C VAL A 45 -12.37 5.84 7.22
N LEU A 46 -11.86 6.01 6.02
CA LEU A 46 -11.41 7.31 5.51
C LEU A 46 -12.11 7.55 4.19
N ASP A 47 -13.00 8.55 4.19
CA ASP A 47 -13.91 8.85 3.08
C ASP A 47 -14.80 7.64 2.71
N ASP A 48 -14.55 7.00 1.58
CA ASP A 48 -15.32 5.85 1.05
C ASP A 48 -14.63 4.50 1.30
N GLU A 49 -13.42 4.52 1.84
CA GLU A 49 -12.59 3.33 1.95
C GLU A 49 -12.57 2.84 3.40
N ALA A 50 -12.88 1.56 3.59
CA ALA A 50 -12.87 0.90 4.88
C ALA A 50 -11.78 -0.19 4.92
N ARG A 51 -11.03 -0.23 6.03
CA ARG A 51 -10.23 -1.40 6.41
C ARG A 51 -10.82 -1.98 7.67
N LEU A 52 -10.93 -3.29 7.73
CA LEU A 52 -11.48 -3.96 8.90
C LEU A 52 -10.65 -5.15 9.32
N VAL A 53 -10.76 -5.47 10.60
CA VAL A 53 -10.30 -6.72 11.20
C VAL A 53 -11.40 -7.25 12.09
N GLY A 54 -11.66 -8.55 12.00
CA GLY A 54 -12.65 -9.25 12.81
C GLY A 54 -12.02 -10.06 13.94
N SER A 55 -12.86 -10.46 14.89
CA SER A 55 -12.59 -11.50 15.90
C SER A 55 -12.19 -12.83 15.28
N SER A 56 -12.61 -13.10 14.05
CA SER A 56 -12.18 -14.22 13.22
C SER A 56 -11.99 -13.78 11.75
N PRO A 57 -11.12 -14.45 10.98
CA PRO A 57 -11.01 -14.22 9.55
C PRO A 57 -12.34 -14.41 8.81
N GLU A 58 -13.12 -15.43 9.20
CA GLU A 58 -14.39 -15.77 8.58
C GLU A 58 -15.43 -14.65 8.80
N PHE A 59 -15.48 -14.08 10.00
CA PHE A 59 -16.38 -12.95 10.29
C PHE A 59 -15.94 -11.68 9.56
N ALA A 60 -14.63 -11.42 9.47
CA ALA A 60 -14.11 -10.29 8.71
C ALA A 60 -14.50 -10.39 7.23
N GLU A 61 -14.28 -11.55 6.60
CA GLU A 61 -14.64 -11.80 5.20
C GLU A 61 -16.15 -11.68 4.97
N ALA A 62 -16.97 -12.25 5.85
CA ALA A 62 -18.42 -12.12 5.78
C ALA A 62 -18.87 -10.64 5.88
N TYR A 63 -18.22 -9.83 6.71
CA TYR A 63 -18.54 -8.40 6.82
C TYR A 63 -18.05 -7.59 5.62
N GLU A 64 -16.92 -7.96 5.01
CA GLU A 64 -16.49 -7.39 3.73
C GLU A 64 -17.50 -7.69 2.60
N ASP A 65 -18.12 -8.87 2.58
CA ASP A 65 -19.24 -9.17 1.68
C ASP A 65 -20.44 -8.25 1.91
N VAL A 66 -20.77 -7.94 3.18
CA VAL A 66 -21.82 -6.97 3.52
C VAL A 66 -21.48 -5.60 2.93
N LEU A 67 -20.25 -5.11 3.11
CA LEU A 67 -19.83 -3.80 2.58
C LEU A 67 -19.75 -3.78 1.05
N ARG A 68 -19.50 -4.92 0.39
CA ARG A 68 -19.58 -5.03 -1.08
C ARG A 68 -21.02 -4.94 -1.58
N ARG A 69 -21.97 -5.53 -0.87
CA ARG A 69 -23.41 -5.49 -1.23
C ARG A 69 -24.06 -4.15 -0.88
N ILE A 70 -23.70 -3.60 0.28
CA ILE A 70 -24.22 -2.34 0.82
C ILE A 70 -23.01 -1.49 1.24
N PRO A 71 -22.46 -0.67 0.30
CA PRO A 71 -21.34 0.20 0.58
C PRO A 71 -21.55 1.08 1.80
N PHE A 72 -20.46 1.38 2.51
CA PHE A 72 -20.48 2.12 3.78
C PHE A 72 -21.25 3.44 3.70
N GLN A 73 -21.15 4.16 2.57
CA GLN A 73 -21.85 5.43 2.31
C GLN A 73 -23.38 5.33 2.30
N ILE A 74 -23.93 4.18 1.90
CA ILE A 74 -25.38 3.97 1.85
C ILE A 74 -25.87 3.01 2.95
N ASN A 75 -24.96 2.47 3.75
CA ASN A 75 -25.29 1.61 4.87
C ASN A 75 -25.93 2.45 6.00
N GLN A 76 -27.25 2.38 6.11
CA GLN A 76 -28.02 3.17 7.08
C GLN A 76 -27.54 2.96 8.52
N ARG A 77 -27.16 1.73 8.88
CA ARG A 77 -26.69 1.40 10.24
C ARG A 77 -25.38 2.12 10.55
N ALA A 78 -24.44 2.11 9.61
CA ALA A 78 -23.19 2.86 9.74
C ALA A 78 -23.42 4.38 9.75
N GLN A 79 -24.24 4.91 8.83
CA GLN A 79 -24.49 6.35 8.73
C GLN A 79 -25.20 6.90 9.98
N ARG A 80 -26.19 6.19 10.52
CA ARG A 80 -26.88 6.60 11.75
C ARG A 80 -25.98 6.56 12.98
N LEU A 81 -25.06 5.58 13.06
CA LEU A 81 -24.00 5.58 14.09
C LEU A 81 -23.17 6.86 14.02
N LEU A 82 -22.72 7.28 12.83
CA LEU A 82 -21.91 8.49 12.67
C LEU A 82 -22.68 9.76 13.04
N VAL A 83 -23.96 9.86 12.65
CA VAL A 83 -24.81 11.02 12.93
C VAL A 83 -25.18 11.12 14.41
N SER A 84 -25.26 9.99 15.14
CA SER A 84 -25.62 9.99 16.56
C SER A 84 -24.71 10.89 17.42
N GLY A 85 -23.44 11.03 17.02
CA GLY A 85 -22.44 11.85 17.72
C GLY A 85 -22.20 11.45 19.18
N ARG A 86 -22.67 10.27 19.63
CA ARG A 86 -22.59 9.87 21.03
C ARG A 86 -21.18 9.46 21.41
N HIS A 87 -20.73 9.96 22.56
CA HIS A 87 -19.46 9.59 23.16
C HIS A 87 -19.64 8.33 24.01
N GLY A 88 -19.84 7.19 23.35
CA GLY A 88 -20.07 5.89 23.98
C GLY A 88 -20.46 4.83 22.96
N PHE A 89 -20.66 3.61 23.44
CA PHE A 89 -21.27 2.53 22.68
C PHE A 89 -22.79 2.70 22.65
N ILE A 90 -23.37 2.53 21.47
CA ILE A 90 -24.81 2.58 21.24
C ILE A 90 -25.26 1.29 20.57
N THR A 91 -26.49 0.89 20.86
CA THR A 91 -27.13 -0.27 20.27
C THR A 91 -27.90 0.11 19.00
N ASP A 92 -28.27 -0.88 18.20
CA ASP A 92 -29.12 -0.62 17.04
C ASP A 92 -30.49 -0.03 17.42
N GLU A 93 -31.03 -0.35 18.60
CA GLU A 93 -32.31 0.23 19.08
C GLU A 93 -32.20 1.71 19.48
N ASP A 94 -30.98 2.23 19.71
CA ASP A 94 -30.76 3.67 19.90
C ASP A 94 -30.93 4.46 18.59
N VAL A 95 -30.79 3.80 17.44
CA VAL A 95 -30.75 4.43 16.11
C VAL A 95 -31.78 3.91 15.11
N PHE A 96 -32.45 2.80 15.40
CA PHE A 96 -33.56 2.27 14.61
C PHE A 96 -34.76 1.94 15.48
N THR A 97 -35.97 2.18 14.97
CA THR A 97 -37.18 1.59 15.54
C THR A 97 -37.33 0.13 15.10
N ARG A 98 -38.20 -0.63 15.79
CA ARG A 98 -38.47 -2.03 15.43
C ARG A 98 -39.11 -2.16 14.05
N GLU A 99 -39.93 -1.19 13.66
CA GLU A 99 -40.57 -1.13 12.33
C GLU A 99 -39.52 -0.88 11.23
N GLU A 100 -38.52 -0.02 11.50
CA GLU A 100 -37.42 0.19 10.57
C GLU A 100 -36.56 -1.06 10.44
N ILE A 101 -36.19 -1.73 11.55
CA ILE A 101 -35.45 -3.00 11.50
C ILE A 101 -36.22 -4.06 10.71
N ALA A 102 -37.55 -4.11 10.83
CA ALA A 102 -38.41 -5.06 10.14
C ALA A 102 -38.47 -4.85 8.60
N SER A 103 -38.03 -3.70 8.10
CA SER A 103 -38.08 -3.35 6.67
C SER A 103 -36.72 -3.01 6.05
N GLU A 104 -35.69 -2.77 6.86
CA GLU A 104 -34.35 -2.42 6.40
C GLU A 104 -33.63 -3.64 5.77
N PRO A 105 -33.23 -3.56 4.48
CA PRO A 105 -32.60 -4.68 3.76
C PRO A 105 -31.36 -5.24 4.43
N LEU A 106 -30.53 -4.39 5.05
CA LEU A 106 -29.35 -4.84 5.79
C LEU A 106 -29.72 -5.87 6.88
N TYR A 107 -30.84 -5.67 7.58
CA TYR A 107 -31.28 -6.61 8.61
C TYR A 107 -31.94 -7.84 7.98
N GLN A 108 -32.93 -7.64 7.10
CA GLN A 108 -33.77 -8.73 6.60
C GLN A 108 -33.04 -9.67 5.64
N ASP A 109 -32.18 -9.14 4.77
CA ASP A 109 -31.57 -9.93 3.70
C ASP A 109 -30.16 -10.44 4.03
N ILE A 110 -29.57 -9.94 5.13
CA ILE A 110 -28.15 -10.19 5.45
C ILE A 110 -27.96 -10.58 6.92
N LEU A 111 -28.21 -9.67 7.87
CA LEU A 111 -27.84 -9.90 9.27
C LEU A 111 -28.69 -10.99 9.94
N ILE A 112 -30.03 -10.87 9.87
CA ILE A 112 -30.95 -11.81 10.52
C ILE A 112 -30.82 -13.23 9.95
N PRO A 113 -30.75 -13.45 8.63
CA PRO A 113 -30.48 -14.79 8.07
C PRO A 113 -29.16 -15.40 8.53
N ALA A 114 -28.14 -14.58 8.81
CA ALA A 114 -26.86 -15.02 9.37
C ALA A 114 -26.90 -15.22 10.90
N GLY A 115 -28.05 -14.99 11.54
CA GLY A 115 -28.25 -15.12 12.99
C GLY A 115 -27.79 -13.92 13.81
N TYR A 116 -27.53 -12.78 13.16
CA TYR A 116 -27.09 -11.49 13.72
C TYR A 116 -28.19 -10.42 13.60
N GLY A 117 -27.96 -9.21 14.12
CA GLY A 117 -28.91 -8.09 14.05
C GLY A 117 -29.18 -7.41 15.39
N SER A 118 -28.32 -7.64 16.39
CA SER A 118 -28.40 -6.99 17.70
C SER A 118 -27.03 -6.45 18.07
N GLY A 119 -26.56 -5.49 17.28
CA GLY A 119 -25.22 -4.93 17.44
C GLY A 119 -25.15 -3.81 18.46
N VAL A 120 -23.92 -3.59 18.90
CA VAL A 120 -23.52 -2.45 19.72
C VAL A 120 -22.22 -1.90 19.14
N ALA A 121 -22.14 -0.59 18.92
CA ALA A 121 -21.01 0.02 18.25
C ALA A 121 -20.68 1.40 18.80
N THR A 122 -19.43 1.81 18.59
CA THR A 122 -18.99 3.18 18.81
C THR A 122 -18.16 3.67 17.63
N ALA A 123 -18.23 4.97 17.37
CA ALA A 123 -17.40 5.66 16.41
C ALA A 123 -16.43 6.61 17.15
N ILE A 124 -15.18 6.65 16.71
CA ILE A 124 -14.11 7.45 17.29
C ILE A 124 -13.40 8.20 16.16
N ALA A 125 -13.65 9.50 16.09
CA ALA A 125 -12.99 10.37 15.12
C ALA A 125 -11.51 10.55 15.49
N ALA A 126 -10.62 10.34 14.52
CA ALA A 126 -9.20 10.61 14.68
C ALA A 126 -8.85 12.03 14.18
N PRO A 127 -7.81 12.67 14.73
CA PRO A 127 -7.33 13.97 14.24
C PRO A 127 -6.89 13.97 12.76
N SER A 128 -6.57 12.80 12.21
CA SER A 128 -6.24 12.57 10.80
C SER A 128 -7.43 12.64 9.86
N GLY A 129 -8.66 12.78 10.38
CA GLY A 129 -9.90 12.88 9.60
C GLY A 129 -10.58 11.54 9.32
N ASP A 130 -9.92 10.41 9.62
CA ASP A 130 -10.54 9.08 9.55
C ASP A 130 -11.32 8.73 10.82
N MET A 131 -12.20 7.74 10.70
CA MET A 131 -13.08 7.26 11.77
C MET A 131 -12.69 5.84 12.15
N THR A 132 -12.53 5.55 13.44
CA THR A 132 -12.45 4.17 13.95
C THR A 132 -13.83 3.73 14.42
N ILE A 133 -14.29 2.56 13.98
CA ILE A 133 -15.53 1.95 14.42
C ILE A 133 -15.18 0.66 15.14
N ILE A 134 -15.68 0.50 16.35
CA ILE A 134 -15.62 -0.76 17.10
C ILE A 134 -17.06 -1.24 17.22
N HIS A 135 -17.31 -2.45 16.76
CA HIS A 135 -18.65 -3.01 16.69
C HIS A 135 -18.62 -4.44 17.21
N CYS A 136 -19.56 -4.77 18.10
CA CYS A 136 -19.78 -6.13 18.55
C CYS A 136 -21.16 -6.59 18.07
N GLU A 137 -21.23 -7.80 17.51
CA GLU A 137 -22.44 -8.38 16.97
C GLU A 137 -22.96 -9.50 17.88
N ARG A 138 -24.22 -9.38 18.29
CA ARG A 138 -24.93 -10.35 19.11
C ARG A 138 -25.99 -11.08 18.28
N SER A 139 -26.43 -12.23 18.76
CA SER A 139 -27.52 -12.92 18.09
C SER A 139 -28.82 -12.14 18.18
N PHE A 140 -29.55 -12.03 17.07
CA PHE A 140 -30.84 -11.34 17.03
C PHE A 140 -31.87 -11.95 17.99
N SER A 141 -31.86 -13.28 18.14
CA SER A 141 -32.78 -13.98 19.04
C SER A 141 -32.48 -13.74 20.53
N GLU A 142 -31.28 -13.26 20.86
CA GLU A 142 -30.87 -12.98 22.24
C GLU A 142 -31.16 -11.53 22.66
N GLY A 143 -31.65 -10.71 21.74
CA GLY A 143 -31.91 -9.28 21.97
C GLY A 143 -30.66 -8.43 22.08
N PHE A 144 -30.86 -7.13 22.36
CA PHE A 144 -29.79 -6.14 22.44
C PHE A 144 -28.91 -6.28 23.68
N VAL A 145 -27.71 -5.71 23.59
CA VAL A 145 -26.75 -5.69 24.70
C VAL A 145 -27.29 -4.83 25.83
N GLY A 146 -27.40 -5.40 27.03
CA GLY A 146 -27.89 -4.69 28.21
C GLY A 146 -26.90 -3.66 28.76
N ALA A 147 -27.38 -2.80 29.66
CA ALA A 147 -26.62 -1.69 30.24
C ALA A 147 -25.27 -2.08 30.86
N ALA A 148 -25.16 -3.25 31.49
CA ALA A 148 -23.91 -3.72 32.07
C ALA A 148 -22.84 -4.02 30.99
N GLY A 149 -23.24 -4.58 29.84
CA GLY A 149 -22.35 -4.83 28.71
C GLY A 149 -21.92 -3.53 28.03
N ILE A 150 -22.85 -2.58 27.88
CA ILE A 150 -22.56 -1.24 27.35
C ILE A 150 -21.54 -0.52 28.25
N ALA A 151 -21.75 -0.52 29.57
CA ALA A 151 -20.83 0.11 30.52
C ALA A 151 -19.41 -0.50 30.48
N ALA A 152 -19.32 -1.83 30.30
CA ALA A 152 -18.04 -2.52 30.15
C ALA A 152 -17.35 -2.19 28.80
N LEU A 153 -18.10 -1.96 27.72
CA LEU A 153 -17.52 -1.50 26.46
C LEU A 153 -17.08 -0.03 26.54
N ASP A 154 -17.86 0.81 27.22
CA ASP A 154 -17.55 2.23 27.40
C ASP A 154 -16.25 2.45 28.18
N SER A 155 -15.91 1.59 29.15
CA SER A 155 -14.62 1.66 29.84
C SER A 155 -13.45 1.45 28.86
N LEU A 156 -13.60 0.57 27.87
CA LEU A 156 -12.58 0.28 26.86
C LEU A 156 -12.46 1.36 25.78
N ARG A 157 -13.51 2.17 25.53
CA ARG A 157 -13.56 3.13 24.42
C ARG A 157 -12.35 4.07 24.39
N SER A 158 -11.94 4.58 25.54
CA SER A 158 -10.77 5.48 25.63
C SER A 158 -9.45 4.79 25.29
N HIS A 159 -9.35 3.48 25.55
CA HIS A 159 -8.18 2.66 25.23
C HIS A 159 -8.10 2.41 23.72
N PHE A 160 -9.22 2.07 23.08
CA PHE A 160 -9.29 1.98 21.62
C PHE A 160 -8.92 3.30 20.93
N ALA A 161 -9.38 4.43 21.45
CA ALA A 161 -9.01 5.75 20.91
C ALA A 161 -7.49 6.00 20.97
N ARG A 162 -6.86 5.76 22.13
CA ARG A 162 -5.42 5.95 22.32
C ARG A 162 -4.59 4.96 21.52
N ALA A 163 -4.98 3.68 21.50
CA ALA A 163 -4.35 2.63 20.72
C ALA A 163 -4.45 2.93 19.22
N GLY A 164 -5.60 3.40 18.74
CA GLY A 164 -5.78 3.83 17.37
C GLY A 164 -4.87 5.01 16.99
N LEU A 165 -4.68 5.99 17.87
CA LEU A 165 -3.74 7.10 17.63
C LEU A 165 -2.29 6.59 17.54
N LEU A 166 -1.90 5.68 18.44
CA LEU A 166 -0.58 5.06 18.45
C LEU A 166 -0.32 4.27 17.16
N GLY A 167 -1.27 3.42 16.77
CA GLY A 167 -1.18 2.59 15.56
C GLY A 167 -1.01 3.44 14.30
N ARG A 168 -1.78 4.54 14.16
CA ARG A 168 -1.65 5.49 13.04
C ARG A 168 -0.27 6.13 12.98
N ARG A 169 0.23 6.62 14.12
CA ARG A 169 1.54 7.25 14.18
C ARG A 169 2.65 6.27 13.81
N LEU A 170 2.57 5.03 14.30
CA LEU A 170 3.52 3.98 13.95
C LEU A 170 3.44 3.60 12.46
N ALA A 171 2.24 3.54 11.88
CA ALA A 171 2.05 3.29 10.46
C ALA A 171 2.70 4.39 9.59
N MET A 172 2.56 5.66 9.99
CA MET A 172 3.22 6.78 9.31
C MET A 172 4.75 6.68 9.38
N GLU A 173 5.31 6.39 10.56
CA GLU A 173 6.77 6.23 10.70
C GLU A 173 7.30 5.02 9.90
N ARG A 174 6.53 3.93 9.82
CA ARG A 174 6.88 2.77 8.96
C ARG A 174 6.90 3.15 7.48
N ALA A 175 5.93 3.94 7.01
CA ALA A 175 5.89 4.43 5.63
C ALA A 175 7.11 5.31 5.31
N ARG A 176 7.44 6.24 6.20
CA ARG A 176 8.65 7.08 6.09
C ARG A 176 9.93 6.25 6.09
N ALA A 177 10.07 5.29 6.99
CA ALA A 177 11.24 4.43 7.05
C ALA A 177 11.43 3.61 5.76
N ALA A 178 10.34 3.10 5.17
CA ALA A 178 10.39 2.38 3.89
C ALA A 178 10.88 3.27 2.74
N SER A 179 10.36 4.49 2.66
CA SER A 179 10.75 5.52 1.68
C SER A 179 12.24 5.92 1.82
N GLN A 180 12.71 6.13 3.05
CA GLN A 180 14.11 6.44 3.36
C GLN A 180 15.06 5.28 3.08
N ALA A 181 14.65 4.03 3.34
CA ALA A 181 15.46 2.87 2.99
C ALA A 181 15.71 2.76 1.47
N LEU A 182 14.71 3.11 0.65
CA LEU A 182 14.85 3.19 -0.81
C LEU A 182 15.80 4.32 -1.22
N GLU A 183 15.79 5.43 -0.49
CA GLU A 183 16.73 6.54 -0.72
C GLU A 183 18.19 6.12 -0.52
N LEU A 184 18.48 5.34 0.53
CA LEU A 184 19.81 4.79 0.80
C LEU A 184 20.31 3.87 -0.33
N MET A 185 19.40 3.27 -1.09
CA MET A 185 19.69 2.46 -2.29
C MET A 185 19.75 3.30 -3.58
N GLY A 186 19.64 4.62 -3.49
CA GLY A 186 19.64 5.52 -4.64
C GLY A 186 18.35 5.48 -5.47
N LEU A 187 17.24 5.01 -4.89
CA LEU A 187 15.96 4.84 -5.58
C LEU A 187 14.99 5.97 -5.22
N PRO A 188 14.57 6.81 -6.20
CA PRO A 188 13.45 7.73 -6.02
C PRO A 188 12.17 6.94 -5.71
N ALA A 189 11.60 7.14 -4.52
CA ALA A 189 10.41 6.43 -4.09
C ALA A 189 9.40 7.30 -3.32
N ALA A 190 8.13 6.92 -3.41
CA ALA A 190 7.05 7.47 -2.61
C ALA A 190 6.10 6.37 -2.14
N VAL A 191 5.52 6.56 -0.95
CA VAL A 191 4.44 5.72 -0.41
C VAL A 191 3.11 6.41 -0.69
N LEU A 192 2.20 5.68 -1.30
CA LEU A 192 0.87 6.16 -1.68
C LEU A 192 -0.20 5.64 -0.73
N GLY A 193 -1.18 6.49 -0.44
CA GLY A 193 -2.41 6.15 0.28
C GLY A 193 -3.45 5.46 -0.61
N LEU A 194 -4.60 5.10 -0.03
CA LEU A 194 -5.67 4.36 -0.71
C LEU A 194 -6.15 5.00 -2.03
N ARG A 195 -6.19 6.33 -2.13
CA ARG A 195 -6.61 7.06 -3.34
C ARG A 195 -5.44 7.46 -4.24
N GLY A 196 -4.22 7.06 -3.88
CA GLY A 196 -3.00 7.44 -4.59
C GLY A 196 -2.38 8.76 -4.15
N GLN A 197 -2.88 9.38 -3.07
CA GLN A 197 -2.24 10.55 -2.45
C GLN A 197 -0.88 10.18 -1.84
N VAL A 198 0.07 11.10 -1.84
CA VAL A 198 1.40 10.85 -1.25
C VAL A 198 1.28 10.85 0.28
N ILE A 199 1.67 9.75 0.92
CA ILE A 199 1.83 9.66 2.39
C ILE A 199 3.22 10.15 2.77
N ASP A 200 4.25 9.68 2.06
CA ASP A 200 5.65 10.08 2.23
C ASP A 200 6.37 9.93 0.89
N ALA A 201 7.36 10.78 0.62
CA ALA A 201 8.23 10.68 -0.55
C ALA A 201 9.65 11.05 -0.15
N ASN A 202 10.63 10.26 -0.58
CA ASN A 202 12.03 10.52 -0.27
C ASN A 202 12.60 11.69 -1.08
N ALA A 203 13.76 12.22 -0.68
CA ALA A 203 14.30 13.42 -1.32
C ALA A 203 14.59 13.21 -2.82
N LEU A 204 15.00 12.01 -3.20
CA LEU A 204 15.22 11.64 -4.60
C LEU A 204 13.93 11.72 -5.43
N PHE A 205 12.79 11.28 -4.89
CA PHE A 205 11.49 11.39 -5.56
C PHE A 205 10.99 12.83 -5.60
N GLN A 206 11.18 13.58 -4.51
CA GLN A 206 10.83 15.01 -4.46
C GLN A 206 11.57 15.82 -5.53
N ASN A 207 12.81 15.47 -5.86
CA ASN A 207 13.57 16.10 -6.95
C ASN A 207 12.96 15.89 -8.35
N LEU A 208 12.08 14.89 -8.51
CA LEU A 208 11.35 14.63 -9.76
C LEU A 208 10.05 15.44 -9.86
N MET A 209 9.71 16.21 -8.83
CA MET A 209 8.53 17.07 -8.76
C MET A 209 8.91 18.55 -8.95
N PRO A 210 8.10 19.37 -9.64
CA PRO A 210 6.82 19.03 -10.28
C PRO A 210 6.95 18.56 -11.75
N SER A 211 8.19 18.44 -12.26
CA SER A 211 8.45 18.24 -13.70
C SER A 211 7.92 16.91 -14.24
N ILE A 212 8.20 15.81 -13.55
CA ILE A 212 7.78 14.46 -13.94
C ILE A 212 6.53 14.05 -13.17
N PHE A 213 6.54 14.26 -11.85
CA PHE A 213 5.43 13.95 -10.95
C PHE A 213 4.84 15.21 -10.35
N GLN A 214 3.55 15.20 -10.06
CA GLN A 214 2.85 16.30 -9.42
C GLN A 214 2.02 15.75 -8.28
N ASP A 215 2.30 16.20 -7.07
CA ASP A 215 1.48 15.92 -5.89
C ASP A 215 0.30 16.89 -5.90
N ARG A 216 -0.88 16.36 -6.23
CA ARG A 216 -2.13 17.11 -6.27
C ARG A 216 -3.01 16.66 -5.11
N THR A 217 -3.97 17.51 -4.75
CA THR A 217 -4.89 17.30 -3.62
C THR A 217 -5.53 15.91 -3.55
N LEU A 218 -5.82 15.28 -4.69
CA LEU A 218 -6.48 13.97 -4.74
C LEU A 218 -5.52 12.79 -4.86
N ARG A 219 -4.44 12.94 -5.63
CA ARG A 219 -3.48 11.85 -5.92
C ARG A 219 -2.18 12.38 -6.50
N LEU A 220 -1.15 11.55 -6.41
CA LEU A 220 0.03 11.66 -7.25
C LEU A 220 -0.37 11.53 -8.72
N THR A 221 0.12 12.45 -9.55
CA THR A 221 -0.09 12.45 -11.00
C THR A 221 1.23 12.50 -11.75
N VAL A 222 1.22 12.00 -12.99
CA VAL A 222 2.37 12.06 -13.90
C VAL A 222 2.14 13.16 -14.95
N ALA A 223 3.13 14.00 -15.22
CA ALA A 223 3.00 15.07 -16.22
C ALA A 223 2.69 14.55 -17.64
N HIS A 224 3.08 13.31 -17.94
CA HIS A 224 2.73 12.60 -19.16
C HIS A 224 1.35 11.95 -19.05
N ALA A 225 0.35 12.51 -19.73
CA ALA A 225 -1.06 12.11 -19.59
C ALA A 225 -1.33 10.60 -19.82
N PRO A 226 -0.78 9.90 -20.83
CA PRO A 226 -0.96 8.46 -20.94
C PRO A 226 -0.38 7.67 -19.75
N ALA A 227 0.77 8.09 -19.21
CA ALA A 227 1.36 7.44 -18.04
C ALA A 227 0.53 7.71 -16.78
N ASP A 228 -0.06 8.92 -16.66
CA ASP A 228 -0.96 9.26 -15.58
C ASP A 228 -2.25 8.44 -15.59
N GLN A 229 -2.85 8.21 -16.76
CA GLN A 229 -4.03 7.34 -16.90
C GLN A 229 -3.72 5.91 -16.46
N MET A 230 -2.56 5.39 -16.85
CA MET A 230 -2.13 4.06 -16.42
C MET A 230 -1.84 4.01 -14.90
N LEU A 231 -1.29 5.08 -14.30
CA LEU A 231 -1.09 5.19 -12.86
C LEU A 231 -2.44 5.19 -12.13
N ALA A 232 -3.41 5.99 -12.60
CA ALA A 232 -4.77 6.04 -12.07
C ALA A 232 -5.45 4.66 -12.10
N ALA A 233 -5.36 3.96 -13.25
CA ALA A 233 -5.91 2.62 -13.40
C ALA A 233 -5.20 1.58 -12.50
N SER A 234 -3.91 1.80 -12.22
CA SER A 234 -3.15 0.94 -11.30
C SER A 234 -3.58 1.14 -9.86
N ILE A 235 -3.74 2.39 -9.42
CA ILE A 235 -4.24 2.74 -8.08
C ILE A 235 -5.67 2.23 -7.88
N ALA A 236 -6.57 2.46 -8.85
CA ALA A 236 -7.96 2.00 -8.77
C ALA A 236 -8.09 0.47 -8.67
N ALA A 237 -7.13 -0.28 -9.25
CA ALA A 237 -7.08 -1.73 -9.11
C ALA A 237 -6.64 -2.20 -7.71
N LEU A 238 -5.98 -1.34 -6.90
CA LEU A 238 -5.56 -1.68 -5.53
C LEU A 238 -6.74 -1.75 -4.56
N SER A 239 -7.80 -0.98 -4.82
CA SER A 239 -9.06 -1.03 -4.06
C SER A 239 -9.88 -2.30 -4.33
N ARG A 240 -9.42 -3.19 -5.23
CA ARG A 240 -10.08 -4.47 -5.56
C ARG A 240 -9.29 -5.64 -4.99
N PRO A 241 -9.60 -6.11 -3.76
CA PRO A 241 -8.87 -7.20 -3.11
C PRO A 241 -9.06 -8.57 -3.81
N ASP A 242 -10.13 -8.71 -4.59
CA ASP A 242 -10.54 -9.89 -5.35
C ASP A 242 -9.69 -10.15 -6.62
N LEU A 243 -8.95 -9.14 -7.10
CA LEU A 243 -8.13 -9.26 -8.29
C LEU A 243 -6.65 -9.49 -7.93
N PRO A 244 -5.90 -10.27 -8.74
CA PRO A 244 -4.45 -10.28 -8.65
C PRO A 244 -3.92 -8.86 -8.82
N GLN A 245 -3.19 -8.37 -7.83
CA GLN A 245 -2.60 -7.02 -7.86
C GLN A 245 -1.10 -7.14 -8.17
N PRO A 246 -0.62 -7.43 -9.40
CA PRO A 246 0.81 -7.55 -9.66
C PRO A 246 1.53 -6.20 -9.53
N VAL A 247 2.85 -6.23 -9.38
CA VAL A 247 3.66 -5.02 -9.60
C VAL A 247 3.44 -4.54 -11.03
N ARG A 248 3.12 -3.26 -11.21
CA ARG A 248 2.89 -2.65 -12.52
C ARG A 248 4.04 -1.71 -12.86
N SER A 249 4.51 -1.79 -14.10
CA SER A 249 5.59 -0.93 -14.60
C SER A 249 5.04 -0.01 -15.68
N LEU A 250 5.28 1.29 -15.53
CA LEU A 250 4.72 2.34 -16.36
C LEU A 250 5.84 3.12 -17.04
N PRO A 251 5.93 3.13 -18.38
CA PRO A 251 6.92 3.92 -19.08
C PRO A 251 6.56 5.41 -19.04
N ILE A 252 7.53 6.23 -18.68
CA ILE A 252 7.45 7.70 -18.71
C ILE A 252 8.47 8.18 -19.75
N PRO A 253 8.02 8.74 -20.89
CA PRO A 253 8.94 9.22 -21.91
C PRO A 253 9.68 10.48 -21.44
N ALA A 254 10.88 10.69 -21.98
CA ALA A 254 11.64 11.92 -21.77
C ALA A 254 10.84 13.16 -22.20
N ARG A 255 10.89 14.22 -21.40
CA ARG A 255 10.33 15.55 -21.71
C ARG A 255 11.31 16.62 -21.28
N ARG A 256 11.53 17.64 -22.14
CA ARG A 256 12.26 18.88 -21.81
C ARG A 256 13.46 18.73 -20.83
N GLY A 257 14.46 17.93 -21.21
CA GLY A 257 15.69 17.77 -20.42
C GLY A 257 15.66 16.64 -19.37
N ASP A 258 14.50 16.04 -19.10
CA ASP A 258 14.37 14.87 -18.23
C ASP A 258 14.74 13.58 -18.96
N MET A 259 15.33 12.62 -18.24
CA MET A 259 15.59 11.28 -18.75
C MET A 259 14.28 10.47 -18.85
N PRO A 260 14.17 9.54 -19.82
CA PRO A 260 13.06 8.59 -19.81
C PRO A 260 13.13 7.74 -18.54
N MET A 261 11.99 7.35 -17.98
CA MET A 261 11.92 6.59 -16.73
C MET A 261 10.90 5.45 -16.84
N VAL A 262 11.02 4.49 -15.93
CA VAL A 262 9.95 3.52 -15.61
C VAL A 262 9.51 3.78 -14.17
N LEU A 263 8.21 3.93 -13.97
CA LEU A 263 7.61 3.95 -12.64
C LEU A 263 7.10 2.55 -12.31
N HIS A 264 7.62 1.95 -11.26
CA HIS A 264 7.13 0.70 -10.70
C HIS A 264 6.13 1.00 -9.58
N VAL A 265 4.93 0.42 -9.66
CA VAL A 265 3.88 0.51 -8.64
C VAL A 265 3.77 -0.86 -7.97
N SER A 266 4.25 -0.96 -6.74
CA SER A 266 4.22 -2.17 -5.94
C SER A 266 3.16 -2.06 -4.83
N PRO A 267 2.12 -2.92 -4.81
CA PRO A 267 1.10 -2.86 -3.77
C PRO A 267 1.65 -3.27 -2.39
N VAL A 268 1.14 -2.62 -1.35
CA VAL A 268 1.41 -2.99 0.04
C VAL A 268 0.51 -4.17 0.42
N ARG A 269 1.12 -5.29 0.84
CA ARG A 269 0.41 -6.55 1.12
C ARG A 269 0.69 -7.09 2.52
N GLY A 270 -0.15 -8.04 2.95
CA GLY A 270 0.06 -8.85 4.14
C GLY A 270 0.22 -8.00 5.39
N ARG A 271 1.26 -8.26 6.18
CA ARG A 271 1.52 -7.60 7.48
C ARG A 271 1.70 -6.08 7.40
N ALA A 272 2.05 -5.55 6.23
CA ALA A 272 2.15 -4.11 6.00
C ALA A 272 0.78 -3.45 5.75
N ARG A 273 -0.27 -4.25 5.52
CA ARG A 273 -1.67 -3.84 5.34
C ARG A 273 -2.40 -3.89 6.69
N ASP A 274 -1.99 -3.01 7.59
CA ASP A 274 -2.56 -2.85 8.94
C ASP A 274 -3.91 -2.07 8.88
N VAL A 275 -4.78 -2.27 9.88
CA VAL A 275 -6.08 -1.60 10.04
C VAL A 275 -5.92 -0.09 10.26
N PHE A 276 -4.80 0.37 10.83
CA PHE A 276 -4.50 1.81 10.97
C PHE A 276 -3.59 2.37 9.88
N SER A 277 -3.14 1.55 8.93
CA SER A 277 -2.33 2.00 7.80
C SER A 277 -3.22 2.24 6.59
N PHE A 278 -3.15 3.42 5.98
CA PHE A 278 -3.80 3.68 4.70
C PHE A 278 -2.85 3.55 3.51
N ALA A 279 -1.63 3.06 3.71
CA ALA A 279 -0.69 2.81 2.61
C ALA A 279 -1.22 1.71 1.68
N SER A 280 -1.29 2.01 0.39
CA SER A 280 -1.81 1.13 -0.67
C SER A 280 -0.70 0.61 -1.58
N ALA A 281 0.30 1.45 -1.87
CA ALA A 281 1.41 1.12 -2.74
C ALA A 281 2.69 1.86 -2.38
N ILE A 282 3.81 1.29 -2.79
CA ILE A 282 5.10 1.96 -2.90
C ILE A 282 5.36 2.15 -4.38
N VAL A 283 5.69 3.37 -4.79
CA VAL A 283 6.12 3.67 -6.15
C VAL A 283 7.62 3.94 -6.18
N VAL A 284 8.30 3.42 -7.20
CA VAL A 284 9.74 3.60 -7.41
C VAL A 284 9.97 4.04 -8.85
N ALA A 285 10.65 5.17 -9.05
CA ALA A 285 10.95 5.70 -10.37
C ALA A 285 12.42 5.43 -10.73
N THR A 286 12.65 4.62 -11.75
CA THR A 286 13.99 4.28 -12.23
C THR A 286 14.25 4.92 -13.60
N PRO A 287 15.34 5.66 -13.80
CA PRO A 287 15.68 6.18 -15.12
C PRO A 287 15.98 5.01 -16.07
N VAL A 288 15.40 5.09 -17.27
CA VAL A 288 15.79 4.25 -18.42
C VAL A 288 17.10 4.83 -18.92
N THR A 289 18.18 4.46 -18.25
CA THR A 289 19.50 4.68 -18.82
C THR A 289 19.59 3.82 -20.07
N ALA A 290 19.94 4.41 -21.21
CA ALA A 290 20.75 3.69 -22.17
C ALA A 290 22.01 3.34 -21.36
N SER A 291 22.02 2.13 -20.80
CA SER A 291 22.84 1.74 -19.64
C SER A 291 24.22 2.37 -19.73
N ALA A 292 24.75 2.95 -18.65
CA ALA A 292 26.20 3.01 -18.55
C ALA A 292 26.68 1.58 -18.81
N GLY A 293 27.34 1.34 -19.95
CA GLY A 293 27.84 0.02 -20.29
C GLY A 293 28.71 -0.50 -19.14
N PRO A 294 28.98 -1.81 -19.08
CA PRO A 294 29.86 -2.35 -18.04
C PRO A 294 31.18 -1.58 -18.04
N GLU A 295 31.78 -1.37 -16.86
CA GLU A 295 33.05 -0.64 -16.76
C GLU A 295 34.10 -1.30 -17.67
N ALA A 296 34.84 -0.48 -18.42
CA ALA A 296 35.81 -0.97 -19.38
C ALA A 296 36.87 -1.89 -18.73
N SER A 297 37.23 -1.65 -17.47
CA SER A 297 38.12 -2.54 -16.70
C SER A 297 37.55 -3.94 -16.52
N LEU A 298 36.27 -4.07 -16.19
CA LEU A 298 35.57 -5.34 -16.02
C LEU A 298 35.47 -6.09 -17.36
N ILE A 299 35.12 -5.41 -18.45
CA ILE A 299 35.07 -6.01 -19.79
C ILE A 299 36.47 -6.48 -20.22
N GLY A 300 37.49 -5.66 -19.95
CA GLY A 300 38.88 -5.98 -20.24
C GLY A 300 39.34 -7.29 -19.60
N GLY A 301 39.04 -7.47 -18.31
CA GLY A 301 39.41 -8.67 -17.56
C GLY A 301 38.63 -9.94 -17.93
N LEU A 302 37.38 -9.81 -18.40
CA LEU A 302 36.54 -10.97 -18.75
C LEU A 302 36.80 -11.53 -20.15
N PHE A 303 37.30 -10.70 -21.08
CA PHE A 303 37.43 -11.06 -22.49
C PHE A 303 38.82 -10.79 -23.07
N ASP A 304 39.82 -10.59 -22.21
CA ASP A 304 41.21 -10.27 -22.58
C ASP A 304 41.30 -9.13 -23.61
N LEU A 305 40.46 -8.11 -23.42
CA LEU A 305 40.48 -6.92 -24.27
C LEU A 305 41.57 -5.96 -23.80
N THR A 306 42.25 -5.35 -24.78
CA THR A 306 43.14 -4.23 -24.50
C THR A 306 42.36 -3.04 -23.93
N PRO A 307 43.01 -2.09 -23.22
CA PRO A 307 42.32 -0.93 -22.68
C PRO A 307 41.55 -0.10 -23.72
N ALA A 308 42.05 -0.04 -24.96
CA ALA A 308 41.38 0.65 -26.05
C ALA A 308 40.14 -0.10 -26.56
N GLU A 309 40.25 -1.43 -26.72
CA GLU A 309 39.13 -2.29 -27.09
C GLU A 309 38.03 -2.26 -26.02
N ALA A 310 38.41 -2.31 -24.74
CA ALA A 310 37.46 -2.32 -23.65
C ALA A 310 36.70 -0.99 -23.51
N ARG A 311 37.37 0.14 -23.74
CA ARG A 311 36.71 1.47 -23.82
C ARG A 311 35.71 1.55 -24.98
N LEU A 312 36.05 0.98 -26.13
CA LEU A 312 35.14 0.93 -27.26
C LEU A 312 33.96 -0.01 -26.99
N ALA A 313 34.21 -1.20 -26.43
CA ALA A 313 33.18 -2.17 -26.06
C ALA A 313 32.18 -1.58 -25.04
N ALA A 314 32.68 -0.85 -24.03
CA ALA A 314 31.84 -0.17 -23.05
C ALA A 314 30.95 0.90 -23.69
N ALA A 315 31.49 1.70 -24.62
CA ALA A 315 30.72 2.72 -25.35
C ALA A 315 29.63 2.09 -26.24
N ILE A 316 29.93 0.99 -26.92
CA ILE A 316 28.96 0.23 -27.72
C ILE A 316 27.88 -0.41 -26.83
N ALA A 317 28.27 -0.99 -25.68
CA ALA A 317 27.33 -1.55 -24.70
C ALA A 317 26.40 -0.48 -24.09
N ALA A 318 26.88 0.76 -24.02
CA ALA A 318 26.09 1.92 -23.62
C ALA A 318 25.12 2.44 -24.70
N GLY A 319 25.04 1.77 -25.84
CA GLY A 319 24.11 2.10 -26.92
C GLY A 319 24.64 3.13 -27.91
N HIS A 320 25.91 3.54 -27.83
CA HIS A 320 26.50 4.39 -28.84
C HIS A 320 26.73 3.63 -30.15
N THR A 321 26.53 4.31 -31.28
CA THR A 321 26.95 3.83 -32.60
C THR A 321 28.48 3.84 -32.71
N PRO A 322 29.09 3.06 -33.63
CA PRO A 322 30.53 3.10 -33.85
C PRO A 322 31.08 4.50 -34.16
N ARG A 323 30.28 5.35 -34.81
CA ARG A 323 30.62 6.74 -35.11
C ARG A 323 30.64 7.62 -33.87
N GLU A 324 29.62 7.54 -33.02
CA GLU A 324 29.56 8.29 -31.75
C GLU A 324 30.66 7.83 -30.79
N ALA A 325 30.91 6.51 -30.72
CA ALA A 325 31.98 5.96 -29.91
C ALA A 325 33.36 6.44 -30.41
N ALA A 326 33.59 6.50 -31.72
CA ALA A 326 34.80 7.08 -32.31
C ALA A 326 35.03 8.52 -31.87
N GLN A 327 34.00 9.36 -31.98
CA GLN A 327 34.07 10.77 -31.56
C GLN A 327 34.41 10.92 -30.08
N ARG A 328 33.78 10.12 -29.21
CA ARG A 328 34.03 10.14 -27.76
C ARG A 328 35.44 9.69 -27.39
N LEU A 329 36.00 8.74 -28.14
CA LEU A 329 37.31 8.15 -27.87
C LEU A 329 38.47 8.84 -28.59
N GLY A 330 38.18 9.88 -29.39
CA GLY A 330 39.21 10.60 -30.14
C GLY A 330 39.85 9.78 -31.27
N VAL A 331 39.10 8.83 -31.85
CA VAL A 331 39.57 7.97 -32.96
C VAL A 331 38.71 8.14 -34.20
N THR A 332 39.19 7.71 -35.37
CA THR A 332 38.40 7.74 -36.60
C THR A 332 37.31 6.67 -36.59
N GLU A 333 36.20 6.91 -37.29
CA GLU A 333 35.12 5.92 -37.42
C GLU A 333 35.64 4.60 -38.03
N ALA A 334 36.56 4.68 -38.99
CA ALA A 334 37.22 3.52 -39.58
C ALA A 334 37.98 2.69 -38.51
N THR A 335 38.70 3.36 -37.61
CA THR A 335 39.39 2.70 -36.48
C THR A 335 38.40 2.04 -35.54
N ALA A 336 37.32 2.74 -35.16
CA ALA A 336 36.29 2.14 -34.30
C ALA A 336 35.62 0.92 -34.94
N ARG A 337 35.34 0.93 -36.25
CA ARG A 337 34.78 -0.23 -36.96
C ARG A 337 35.74 -1.41 -37.01
N THR A 338 37.03 -1.17 -37.24
CA THR A 338 38.06 -2.22 -37.25
C THR A 338 38.26 -2.80 -35.86
N THR A 339 38.39 -1.96 -34.83
CA THR A 339 38.49 -2.42 -33.44
C THR A 339 37.24 -3.18 -33.00
N LEU A 340 36.04 -2.76 -33.43
CA LEU A 340 34.79 -3.49 -33.16
C LEU A 340 34.81 -4.90 -33.77
N LYS A 341 35.36 -5.08 -34.99
CA LYS A 341 35.52 -6.42 -35.57
C LYS A 341 36.44 -7.31 -34.73
N HIS A 342 37.53 -6.75 -34.19
CA HIS A 342 38.44 -7.50 -33.31
C HIS A 342 37.77 -7.88 -31.99
N ILE A 343 36.99 -6.96 -31.41
CA ILE A 343 36.21 -7.24 -30.19
C ILE A 343 35.23 -8.38 -30.45
N LEU A 344 34.45 -8.31 -31.54
CA LEU A 344 33.49 -9.37 -31.91
C LEU A 344 34.16 -10.74 -32.05
N ALA A 345 35.36 -10.79 -32.64
CA ALA A 345 36.13 -12.03 -32.74
C ALA A 345 36.59 -12.56 -31.37
N LYS A 346 37.12 -11.68 -30.50
CA LYS A 346 37.57 -12.04 -29.15
C LYS A 346 36.43 -12.48 -28.22
N THR A 347 35.24 -11.89 -28.37
CA THR A 347 34.07 -12.22 -27.56
C THR A 347 33.18 -13.30 -28.17
N GLY A 348 33.58 -13.91 -29.29
CA GLY A 348 32.79 -14.93 -30.00
C GLY A 348 31.44 -14.43 -30.54
N SER A 349 31.25 -13.12 -30.65
CA SER A 349 30.00 -12.48 -31.04
C SER A 349 29.95 -12.29 -32.56
N ARG A 350 28.80 -12.54 -33.21
CA ARG A 350 28.66 -12.42 -34.67
C ARG A 350 28.15 -11.05 -35.11
N ARG A 351 27.37 -10.39 -34.27
CA ARG A 351 26.78 -9.07 -34.51
C ARG A 351 27.01 -8.15 -33.32
N GLN A 352 26.98 -6.84 -33.57
CA GLN A 352 27.04 -5.82 -32.51
C GLN A 352 25.95 -6.04 -31.45
N ALA A 353 24.75 -6.46 -31.85
CA ALA A 353 23.67 -6.77 -30.91
C ALA A 353 24.01 -7.94 -29.98
N ASP A 354 24.69 -8.98 -30.49
CA ASP A 354 25.10 -10.15 -29.70
C ASP A 354 26.14 -9.74 -28.64
N LEU A 355 27.09 -8.88 -29.03
CA LEU A 355 28.07 -8.29 -28.13
C LEU A 355 27.40 -7.46 -27.03
N VAL A 356 26.43 -6.61 -27.38
CA VAL A 356 25.69 -5.81 -26.39
C VAL A 356 24.95 -6.70 -25.40
N GLY A 357 24.33 -7.79 -25.87
CA GLY A 357 23.66 -8.78 -25.00
C GLY A 357 24.62 -9.46 -24.04
N LEU A 358 25.76 -9.95 -24.55
CA LEU A 358 26.82 -10.61 -23.77
C LEU A 358 27.43 -9.68 -22.71
N LEU A 359 27.70 -8.42 -23.07
CA LEU A 359 28.29 -7.44 -22.16
C LEU A 359 27.30 -7.05 -21.05
N LYS A 360 26.00 -6.96 -21.36
CA LYS A 360 24.97 -6.67 -20.35
C LYS A 360 24.72 -7.83 -19.39
N SER A 361 24.90 -9.08 -19.81
CA SER A 361 24.78 -10.25 -18.91
C SER A 361 26.02 -10.47 -18.05
N ALA A 362 27.18 -9.94 -18.45
CA ALA A 362 28.44 -10.02 -17.72
C ALA A 362 28.61 -8.92 -16.64
N ALA A 363 27.73 -7.92 -16.60
CA ALA A 363 27.72 -6.92 -15.54
C ALA A 363 26.98 -7.46 -14.30
N PRO A 364 27.54 -7.32 -13.07
CA PRO A 364 26.80 -7.66 -11.88
C PRO A 364 25.53 -6.77 -11.79
N PRO A 365 24.40 -7.30 -11.28
CA PRO A 365 23.26 -6.47 -10.97
C PRO A 365 23.71 -5.39 -9.97
N ARG A 366 23.66 -4.13 -10.37
CA ARG A 366 23.93 -2.98 -9.49
C ARG A 366 22.70 -2.64 -8.68
#